data_AF-A0A1X7V6I7-F1
#
_entry.id   AF-A0A1X7V6I7-F1
#
_cell.length_a   1.000
_cell.length_b   1.000
_cell.length_c   1.000
_cell.angle_alpha   90.00
_cell.angle_beta   90.00
_cell.angle_gamma   90.00
#
_symmetry.space_group_name_H-M   'P 1'
#
loop_
_entity.id
_entity.type
_entity.pdbx_description
1 polymer ?
#
loop_
_entity_poly.entity_id
_entity_poly.type
_entity_poly.pdbx_seq_one_letter_code
_entity_poly.pdbx_strand_id
1 'polypeptide(L)'
;MRRHKLIDKVTCMEIKGKPSTQTSLCLTLLTPTDHNDFQSLLKGFLAVLQPNLHHHIKHQVTNHISTTGPPVYSTPRRLSPDKLKTAINEFQHMLQLGIIRPSSSSWASPLHMVPIKS
;
A
#
# COMPACT_ATOMS: atom_id res chain seq x y z
N MET A 1 -25.87 -0.89 0.73
CA MET A 1 -26.92 -0.96 -0.32
C MET A 1 -27.97 0.12 -0.07
N ARG A 2 -28.10 1.12 -0.95
CA ARG A 2 -29.24 2.06 -0.88
C ARG A 2 -30.49 1.32 -1.37
N ARG A 3 -31.60 1.42 -0.65
CA ARG A 3 -32.93 0.84 -1.03
C ARG A 3 -33.01 -0.69 -1.16
N HIS A 4 -32.13 -1.46 -0.48
CA HIS A 4 -32.17 -2.95 -0.47
C HIS A 4 -32.22 -3.59 -1.87
N LYS A 5 -31.48 -3.03 -2.83
CA LYS A 5 -31.57 -3.40 -4.24
C LYS A 5 -30.19 -3.68 -4.81
N LEU A 6 -30.07 -4.81 -5.49
CA LEU A 6 -28.92 -5.14 -6.32
C LEU A 6 -29.18 -4.62 -7.73
N ILE A 7 -28.25 -3.84 -8.27
CA ILE A 7 -28.31 -3.27 -9.61
C ILE A 7 -27.13 -3.81 -10.39
N ASP A 8 -27.40 -4.51 -11.49
CA ASP A 8 -26.38 -4.90 -12.46
C ASP A 8 -25.99 -3.67 -13.29
N LYS A 9 -24.71 -3.28 -13.26
CA LYS A 9 -24.21 -2.11 -13.99
C LYS A 9 -24.03 -2.34 -15.49
N VAL A 10 -23.99 -3.60 -15.95
CA VAL A 10 -23.80 -3.95 -17.36
C VAL A 10 -25.15 -4.04 -18.07
N THR A 11 -26.12 -4.69 -17.44
CA THR A 11 -27.45 -4.92 -18.02
C THR A 11 -28.52 -3.94 -17.54
N CYS A 12 -28.21 -3.09 -16.57
CA CYS A 12 -29.15 -2.20 -15.87
C CYS A 12 -30.32 -2.95 -15.20
N MET A 13 -30.21 -4.27 -15.02
CA MET A 13 -31.22 -5.07 -14.35
C MET A 13 -31.20 -4.87 -12.84
N GLU A 14 -32.36 -5.08 -12.24
CA GLU A 14 -32.64 -4.63 -10.89
C GLU A 14 -33.36 -5.73 -10.10
N ILE A 15 -32.74 -6.19 -9.00
CA ILE A 15 -33.29 -7.24 -8.13
C ILE A 15 -33.43 -6.70 -6.71
N LYS A 16 -34.63 -6.86 -6.12
CA LYS A 16 -34.86 -6.54 -4.70
C LYS A 16 -34.26 -7.64 -3.83
N GLY A 17 -33.30 -7.28 -2.99
CA GLY A 17 -32.71 -8.18 -2.00
C GLY A 17 -33.43 -8.08 -0.66
N LYS A 18 -33.39 -9.16 0.13
CA LYS A 18 -33.71 -9.10 1.56
C LYS A 18 -32.41 -8.97 2.35
N PRO A 19 -32.32 -8.08 3.36
CA PRO A 19 -31.15 -8.03 4.23
C PRO A 19 -31.01 -9.38 4.94
N SER A 20 -29.81 -9.97 4.88
CA SER A 20 -29.51 -11.15 5.68
C SER A 20 -29.32 -10.74 7.14
N THR A 21 -29.83 -11.55 8.06
CA THR A 21 -29.51 -11.46 9.49
C THR A 21 -28.16 -12.07 9.82
N GLN A 22 -27.58 -12.81 8.87
CA GLN A 22 -26.23 -13.36 8.98
C GLN A 22 -25.22 -12.23 8.84
N THR A 23 -24.23 -12.19 9.75
CA THR A 23 -23.09 -11.28 9.66
C THR A 23 -22.44 -11.44 8.28
N SER A 24 -22.22 -10.33 7.59
CA SER A 24 -21.48 -10.35 6.33
C SER A 24 -20.17 -11.08 6.57
N LEU A 25 -19.91 -12.14 5.80
CA LEU A 25 -18.58 -12.71 5.66
C LEU A 25 -17.74 -11.63 4.97
N CYS A 26 -17.23 -10.69 5.76
CA CYS A 26 -16.08 -9.93 5.32
C CYS A 26 -15.02 -10.98 4.98
N LEU A 27 -14.28 -10.79 3.89
CA LEU A 27 -13.01 -11.46 3.66
C LEU A 27 -12.00 -10.99 4.72
N THR A 28 -12.37 -11.07 5.99
CA THR A 28 -11.46 -11.08 7.12
C THR A 28 -11.05 -12.53 7.24
N LEU A 29 -9.76 -12.76 7.04
CA LEU A 29 -9.06 -14.03 6.85
C LEU A 29 -9.23 -15.12 7.92
N LEU A 30 -10.16 -15.00 8.87
CA LEU A 30 -10.34 -15.98 9.94
C LEU A 30 -11.82 -16.06 10.33
N THR A 31 -12.51 -17.13 9.95
CA THR A 31 -13.80 -17.49 10.53
C THR A 31 -13.60 -17.81 12.02
N PRO A 32 -14.59 -17.54 12.88
CA PRO A 32 -14.53 -17.86 14.32
C PRO A 32 -14.73 -19.36 14.59
N THR A 33 -14.59 -20.20 13.58
CA THR A 33 -14.64 -21.66 13.72
C THR A 33 -13.32 -22.11 14.32
N ASP A 34 -13.39 -22.57 15.56
CA ASP A 34 -12.27 -23.07 16.33
C ASP A 34 -11.46 -24.11 15.54
N HIS A 35 -10.14 -23.88 15.53
CA HIS A 35 -9.08 -24.84 15.15
C HIS A 35 -9.02 -25.27 13.68
N ASN A 36 -8.58 -24.35 12.81
CA ASN A 36 -7.89 -24.76 11.57
C ASN A 36 -6.38 -24.52 11.73
N ASP A 37 -5.55 -25.46 11.26
CA ASP A 37 -4.09 -25.42 11.24
C ASP A 37 -3.52 -24.09 10.71
N PHE A 38 -4.18 -23.45 9.74
CA PHE A 38 -3.77 -22.14 9.23
C PHE A 38 -3.83 -21.03 10.30
N GLN A 39 -4.84 -21.05 11.16
CA GLN A 39 -4.97 -20.06 12.23
C GLN A 39 -3.87 -20.25 13.28
N SER A 40 -3.52 -21.50 13.59
CA SER A 40 -2.39 -21.84 14.46
C SER A 40 -1.06 -21.36 13.87
N LEU A 41 -0.86 -21.56 12.56
CA LEU A 41 0.33 -21.09 11.84
C LEU A 41 0.44 -19.55 11.87
N LEU A 42 -0.64 -18.84 11.57
CA LEU A 42 -0.66 -17.38 11.58
C LEU A 42 -0.42 -16.82 13.00
N LYS A 43 -0.99 -17.45 14.03
CA LYS A 43 -0.71 -17.12 15.44
C LYS A 43 0.76 -17.37 15.82
N GLY A 44 1.40 -18.39 15.23
CA GLY A 44 2.83 -18.66 15.42
C GLY A 44 3.75 -17.61 14.80
N PHE A 45 3.29 -16.89 13.76
CA PHE A 45 4.09 -15.92 13.01
C PHE A 45 3.41 -14.55 12.88
N LEU A 46 2.83 -14.05 13.98
CA LEU A 46 2.14 -12.75 13.99
C LEU A 46 2.99 -11.58 13.49
N ALA A 47 4.31 -11.63 13.68
CA ALA A 47 5.23 -10.61 13.20
C ALA A 47 5.20 -10.42 11.67
N VAL A 48 4.89 -11.46 10.89
CA VAL A 48 4.80 -11.39 9.41
C VAL A 48 3.54 -10.65 8.97
N LEU A 49 2.50 -10.67 9.78
CA LEU A 49 1.22 -10.00 9.50
C LEU A 49 1.24 -8.52 9.86
N GLN A 50 2.23 -8.09 10.64
CA GLN A 50 2.41 -6.68 10.96
C GLN A 50 3.13 -6.00 9.80
N PRO A 51 2.59 -4.90 9.24
CA PRO A 51 3.28 -4.09 8.24
C PRO A 51 4.38 -3.24 8.92
N ASN A 52 5.21 -3.88 9.73
CA ASN A 52 6.20 -3.21 10.55
C ASN A 52 7.46 -2.98 9.72
N LEU A 53 7.71 -1.71 9.39
CA LEU A 53 8.84 -1.29 8.56
C LEU A 53 10.15 -1.20 9.36
N HIS A 54 10.08 -1.31 10.69
CA HIS A 54 11.20 -1.14 11.62
C HIS A 54 11.82 -2.46 12.07
N HIS A 55 11.89 -3.46 11.20
CA HIS A 55 12.61 -4.70 11.52
C HIS A 55 14.10 -4.51 11.31
N HIS A 56 14.89 -4.81 12.34
CA HIS A 56 16.33 -4.94 12.20
C HIS A 56 16.62 -6.11 11.24
N ILE A 57 17.18 -5.80 10.06
CA ILE A 57 17.54 -6.83 9.09
C ILE A 57 18.59 -7.73 9.74
N LYS A 58 18.30 -9.04 9.83
CA LYS A 58 19.19 -10.02 10.50
C LYS A 58 20.40 -10.40 9.65
N HIS A 59 20.33 -10.18 8.33
CA HIS A 59 21.39 -10.48 7.37
C HIS A 59 22.11 -9.22 6.90
N GLN A 60 23.28 -9.39 6.30
CA GLN A 60 24.11 -8.28 5.77
C GLN A 60 23.97 -8.07 4.26
N VAL A 61 23.09 -8.84 3.59
CA VAL A 61 22.85 -8.68 2.15
C VAL A 61 22.22 -7.31 1.88
N THR A 62 22.80 -6.56 0.94
CA THR A 62 22.33 -5.24 0.51
C THR A 62 22.20 -5.19 -1.00
N ASN A 63 21.30 -4.33 -1.50
CA ASN A 63 21.16 -4.09 -2.93
C ASN A 63 22.29 -3.15 -3.40
N HIS A 64 23.10 -3.63 -4.35
CA HIS A 64 24.12 -2.82 -5.02
C HIS A 64 23.73 -2.60 -6.48
N ILE A 65 23.63 -1.33 -6.88
CA ILE A 65 23.38 -0.95 -8.27
C ILE A 65 24.71 -0.53 -8.88
N SER A 66 25.27 -1.38 -9.74
CA SER A 66 26.48 -1.05 -10.49
C SER A 66 26.15 -0.07 -11.61
N THR A 67 26.80 1.09 -11.61
CA THR A 67 26.64 2.12 -12.65
C THR A 67 27.93 2.24 -13.46
N THR A 68 27.81 2.66 -14.72
CA THR A 68 28.94 2.99 -15.59
C THR A 68 28.76 4.41 -16.12
N GLY A 69 29.87 5.14 -16.27
CA GLY A 69 29.84 6.55 -16.71
C GLY A 69 29.52 7.56 -15.60
N PRO A 70 29.40 8.85 -15.96
CA PRO A 70 29.20 9.95 -15.01
C PRO A 70 27.76 10.02 -14.47
N PRO A 71 27.53 10.71 -13.34
CA PRO A 71 26.21 10.92 -12.77
C PRO A 71 25.28 11.72 -13.68
N VAL A 72 24.02 11.29 -13.73
CA VAL A 72 22.94 11.97 -14.45
C VAL A 72 22.06 12.73 -13.47
N TYR A 73 21.82 14.00 -13.78
CA TYR A 73 20.97 14.90 -13.01
C TYR A 73 19.82 15.43 -13.88
N SER A 74 18.61 15.42 -13.32
CA SER A 74 17.45 16.12 -13.86
C SER A 74 16.95 17.15 -12.86
N THR A 75 16.52 18.30 -13.38
CA THR A 75 15.84 19.32 -12.58
C THR A 75 14.47 18.81 -12.07
N PRO A 76 14.01 19.25 -10.89
CA PRO A 76 12.68 18.93 -10.39
C PRO A 76 11.58 19.43 -11.32
N ARG A 77 10.56 18.60 -11.54
CA ARG A 77 9.38 18.98 -12.35
C ARG A 77 8.41 19.80 -11.50
N ARG A 78 7.83 20.84 -12.09
CA ARG A 78 6.77 21.64 -11.44
C ARG A 78 5.54 20.78 -11.20
N LEU A 79 4.97 20.90 -10.00
CA LEU A 79 3.72 20.24 -9.60
C LEU A 79 2.65 21.31 -9.33
N SER A 80 1.38 20.94 -9.51
CA SER A 80 0.28 21.76 -9.01
C SER A 80 0.31 21.82 -7.47
N PRO A 81 -0.29 22.85 -6.85
CA PRO A 81 -0.27 23.00 -5.39
C PRO A 81 -0.73 21.76 -4.63
N ASP A 82 -1.81 21.12 -5.09
CA ASP A 82 -2.36 19.92 -4.46
C ASP A 82 -1.38 18.74 -4.54
N LYS A 83 -0.80 18.51 -5.72
CA LYS A 83 0.20 17.45 -5.93
C LYS A 83 1.45 17.69 -5.10
N LEU A 84 1.91 18.94 -5.02
CA LEU A 84 3.06 19.31 -4.21
C LEU A 84 2.81 19.03 -2.73
N LYS A 85 1.63 19.40 -2.21
CA LYS A 85 1.24 19.12 -0.81
C LYS A 85 1.21 17.62 -0.52
N THR A 86 0.60 16.83 -1.40
CA THR A 86 0.57 15.36 -1.27
C THR A 86 1.98 14.79 -1.30
N ALA A 87 2.83 15.21 -2.23
CA ALA A 87 4.21 14.74 -2.31
C ALA A 87 4.99 15.04 -1.02
N ILE A 88 4.93 16.27 -0.51
CA ILE A 88 5.63 16.66 0.73
C ILE A 88 5.21 15.79 1.89
N ASN A 89 3.90 15.60 2.09
CA ASN A 89 3.38 14.77 3.18
C ASN A 89 3.87 13.32 3.09
N GLU A 90 3.87 12.75 1.87
CA GLU A 90 4.32 11.39 1.64
C GLU A 90 5.83 11.23 1.89
N PHE A 91 6.66 12.17 1.40
CA PHE A 91 8.09 12.16 1.68
C PHE A 91 8.40 12.33 3.17
N GLN A 92 7.65 13.17 3.89
CA GLN A 92 7.78 13.31 5.35
C GLN A 92 7.41 12.01 6.07
N HIS A 93 6.35 11.34 5.63
CA HIS A 93 5.96 10.05 6.18
C HIS A 93 7.05 8.98 5.96
N MET A 94 7.58 8.87 4.74
CA MET A 94 8.68 7.95 4.43
C MET A 94 9.96 8.25 5.22
N LEU A 95 10.25 9.53 5.52
CA LEU A 95 11.35 9.93 6.40
C LEU A 95 11.12 9.46 7.84
N GLN A 96 9.92 9.63 8.38
CA GLN A 96 9.56 9.16 9.72
C GLN A 96 9.65 7.63 9.84
N LEU A 97 9.27 6.92 8.78
CA LEU A 97 9.39 5.47 8.68
C LEU A 97 10.83 4.98 8.48
N GLY A 98 11.78 5.87 8.20
CA GLY A 98 13.18 5.53 7.95
C GLY A 98 13.43 4.82 6.61
N ILE A 99 12.48 4.88 5.67
CA ILE A 99 12.62 4.28 4.32
C ILE A 99 13.60 5.10 3.48
N ILE A 100 13.59 6.43 3.63
CA ILE A 100 14.44 7.36 2.88
C ILE A 100 15.23 8.25 3.83
N ARG A 101 16.24 8.95 3.28
CA ARG A 101 17.01 9.98 3.98
C ARG A 101 17.41 11.10 3.01
N PRO A 102 17.66 12.33 3.50
CA PRO A 102 18.31 13.36 2.70
C PRO A 102 19.68 12.88 2.20
N SER A 103 20.06 13.31 0.99
CA SER A 103 21.36 12.98 0.41
C SER A 103 21.94 14.18 -0.32
N SER A 104 23.27 14.20 -0.46
CA SER A 104 24.04 15.12 -1.29
C SER A 104 24.51 14.45 -2.59
N SER A 105 23.66 13.58 -3.16
CA SER A 105 23.99 12.80 -4.37
C SER A 105 24.13 13.68 -5.61
N SER A 106 25.11 13.37 -6.46
CA SER A 106 25.23 13.96 -7.81
C SER A 106 24.18 13.41 -8.79
N TRP A 107 23.50 12.31 -8.44
CA TRP A 107 22.41 11.71 -9.22
C TRP A 107 21.06 12.22 -8.74
N ALA A 108 20.19 12.63 -9.67
CA ALA A 108 18.81 12.97 -9.34
C ALA A 108 17.85 12.70 -10.52
N SER A 109 16.72 12.05 -10.21
CA SER A 109 15.62 11.80 -11.15
C SER A 109 14.37 12.58 -10.73
N PRO A 110 13.55 13.07 -11.67
CA PRO A 110 12.39 13.89 -11.32
C PRO A 110 11.21 13.03 -10.82
N LEU A 111 10.40 13.59 -9.90
CA LEU A 111 9.18 12.94 -9.43
C LEU A 111 8.07 13.00 -10.50
N HIS A 112 7.44 11.85 -10.77
CA HIS A 112 6.24 11.76 -11.59
C HIS A 112 5.07 11.21 -10.77
N MET A 113 4.03 12.02 -10.55
CA MET A 113 2.83 11.62 -9.81
C MET A 113 1.73 11.16 -10.75
N VAL A 114 1.30 9.90 -10.59
CA VAL A 114 0.25 9.26 -11.37
C VAL A 114 -1.01 9.13 -10.51
N PRO A 115 -2.19 9.56 -10.99
CA PRO A 115 -3.44 9.31 -10.28
C PRO A 115 -3.74 7.81 -10.27
N ILE A 116 -3.98 7.26 -9.08
CA ILE A 116 -4.44 5.88 -8.93
C ILE A 116 -5.89 5.83 -9.40
N LYS A 117 -6.21 4.90 -10.32
CA LYS A 117 -7.60 4.65 -10.70
C LYS A 117 -8.28 3.85 -9.59
N SER A 118 -9.41 4.38 -9.13
CA SER A 118 -10.35 3.72 -8.22
C SER A 118 -11.43 2.98 -9.01
#